data_AF-A0A2D5U536-F1
#
_entry.id   AF-A0A2D5U536-F1
#
_cell.length_a   1.000
_cell.length_b   1.000
_cell.length_c   1.000
_cell.angle_alpha   90.00
_cell.angle_beta   90.00
_cell.angle_gamma   90.00
#
_symmetry.space_group_name_H-M   'P 1'
#
loop_
_entity.id
_entity.type
_entity.pdbx_description
1 polymer ?
#
loop_
_entity_poly.entity_id
_entity_poly.type
_entity_poly.pdbx_seq_one_letter_code
_entity_poly.pdbx_strand_id
1 'polypeptide(L)'
;MSIYADTLELQTNNDYKGITMEMDIWAIWSTNRIPSAIMGLTGMISIWIAARFASVMMEKGANLLGQITVTVFGLCVLLMNAVSMLMAQTNWNNTAKAFAALRDSGTEISPLAAEFIEKYGVNDPSLTNTPVFLVLLISVLVLLIGTVWLQPKK
;
A
#
# COMPACT_ATOMS: atom_id res chain seq x y z
N MET A 1 1.55 -1.81 54.78
CA MET A 1 0.72 -0.83 54.05
C MET A 1 1.49 -0.16 52.91
N SER A 2 2.80 0.10 53.00
CA SER A 2 3.55 0.75 51.89
C SER A 2 3.80 -0.16 50.67
N ILE A 3 4.11 -1.44 50.86
CA ILE A 3 4.37 -2.39 49.74
C ILE A 3 3.18 -2.48 48.77
N TYR A 4 1.95 -2.46 49.29
CA TYR A 4 0.74 -2.51 48.45
C TYR A 4 0.53 -1.22 47.62
N ALA A 5 0.92 -0.07 48.17
CA ALA A 5 0.87 1.20 47.44
C ALA A 5 1.93 1.22 46.33
N ASP A 6 3.16 0.78 46.62
CA ASP A 6 4.24 0.69 45.63
C ASP A 6 3.88 -0.26 44.47
N THR A 7 3.26 -1.41 44.75
CA THR A 7 2.82 -2.34 43.69
C THR A 7 1.69 -1.77 42.83
N LEU A 8 0.78 -1.00 43.41
CA LEU A 8 -0.33 -0.38 42.69
C LEU A 8 0.19 0.73 41.77
N GLU A 9 1.10 1.57 42.25
CA GLU A 9 1.75 2.61 41.45
C GLU A 9 2.53 2.01 40.28
N LEU A 10 3.29 0.93 40.50
CA LEU A 10 4.01 0.23 39.44
C LEU A 10 3.08 -0.35 38.38
N GLN A 11 1.95 -0.93 38.79
CA GLN A 11 0.95 -1.45 37.86
C GLN A 11 0.35 -0.32 37.02
N THR A 12 -0.12 0.75 37.67
CA THR A 12 -0.69 1.91 36.94
C THR A 12 0.31 2.51 35.95
N ASN A 13 1.58 2.65 36.34
CA ASN A 13 2.63 3.16 35.44
C ASN A 13 2.85 2.26 34.22
N ASN A 14 2.79 0.94 34.38
CA ASN A 14 2.89 0.00 33.27
C ASN A 14 1.68 0.09 32.34
N ASP A 15 0.48 0.26 32.88
CA ASP A 15 -0.75 0.43 32.11
C ASP A 15 -0.71 1.72 31.27
N TYR A 16 -0.30 2.84 31.88
CA TYR A 16 -0.12 4.11 31.15
C TYR A 16 0.92 3.99 30.04
N LYS A 17 2.02 3.28 30.29
CA LYS A 17 3.04 3.03 29.28
C LYS A 17 2.47 2.21 28.12
N GLY A 18 1.68 1.18 28.42
CA GLY A 18 0.98 0.36 27.43
C GLY A 18 0.06 1.15 26.53
N ILE A 19 -0.82 1.96 27.13
CA ILE A 19 -1.73 2.87 26.42
C ILE A 19 -0.94 3.85 25.53
N THR A 20 0.15 4.42 26.06
CA THR A 20 1.00 5.35 25.30
C THR A 20 1.63 4.65 24.09
N MET A 21 2.17 3.44 24.28
CA MET A 21 2.77 2.66 23.19
C MET A 21 1.74 2.29 22.11
N GLU A 22 0.52 1.88 22.49
CA GLU A 22 -0.53 1.59 21.51
C GLU A 22 -0.92 2.85 20.72
N MET A 23 -1.08 3.98 21.40
CA MET A 23 -1.36 5.28 20.78
C MET A 23 -0.25 5.72 19.82
N ASP A 24 1.01 5.46 20.15
CA ASP A 24 2.14 5.75 19.26
C ASP A 24 2.08 4.91 17.98
N ILE A 25 1.72 3.62 18.08
CA ILE A 25 1.52 2.76 16.90
C ILE A 25 0.38 3.33 16.02
N TRP A 26 -0.74 3.73 16.62
CA TRP A 26 -1.85 4.35 15.90
C TRP A 26 -1.45 5.68 15.23
N ALA A 27 -0.67 6.51 15.92
CA ALA A 27 -0.17 7.77 15.39
C ALA A 27 0.73 7.54 14.17
N ILE A 28 1.70 6.62 14.27
CA ILE A 28 2.59 6.26 13.16
C ILE A 28 1.79 5.71 11.98
N TRP A 29 0.85 4.79 12.25
CA TRP A 29 -0.01 4.22 11.21
C TRP A 29 -0.81 5.31 10.47
N SER A 30 -1.39 6.25 11.22
CA SER A 30 -2.13 7.39 10.67
C SER A 30 -1.24 8.27 9.78
N THR A 31 -0.03 8.60 10.24
CA THR A 31 0.95 9.37 9.46
C THR A 31 1.35 8.64 8.17
N ASN A 32 1.56 7.33 8.20
CA ASN A 32 1.91 6.53 7.02
C ASN A 32 0.79 6.46 5.96
N ARG A 33 -0.44 6.88 6.29
CA ARG A 33 -1.52 6.99 5.30
C ARG A 33 -1.32 8.13 4.31
N ILE A 34 -0.61 9.19 4.69
CA ILE A 34 -0.37 10.35 3.82
C ILE A 34 0.48 9.96 2.60
N PRO A 35 1.68 9.34 2.75
CA PRO A 35 2.45 8.85 1.61
C PRO A 35 1.67 7.84 0.76
N SER A 36 0.88 6.96 1.40
CA SER A 36 0.07 5.96 0.69
C SER A 36 -0.94 6.61 -0.26
N ALA A 37 -1.60 7.70 0.18
CA ALA A 37 -2.54 8.45 -0.66
C ALA A 37 -1.82 9.17 -1.81
N ILE A 38 -0.65 9.76 -1.54
CA ILE A 38 0.17 10.43 -2.57
C ILE A 38 0.60 9.43 -3.63
N MET A 39 1.14 8.26 -3.23
CA MET A 39 1.54 7.21 -4.15
C MET A 39 0.37 6.71 -5.01
N GLY A 40 -0.84 6.60 -4.43
CA GLY A 40 -2.04 6.26 -5.18
C GLY A 40 -2.38 7.28 -6.28
N LEU A 41 -2.33 8.57 -5.95
CA LEU A 41 -2.57 9.64 -6.92
C LEU A 41 -1.47 9.71 -8.00
N THR A 42 -0.20 9.62 -7.60
CA THR A 42 0.93 9.55 -8.53
C THR A 42 0.79 8.36 -9.47
N GLY A 43 0.33 7.22 -8.96
CA GLY A 43 0.02 6.02 -9.75
C GLY A 43 -1.01 6.27 -10.84
N MET A 44 -2.17 6.83 -10.47
CA MET A 44 -3.25 7.15 -11.42
C MET A 44 -2.79 8.14 -12.50
N ILE A 45 -2.05 9.17 -12.11
CA ILE A 45 -1.50 10.16 -13.06
C ILE A 45 -0.48 9.50 -13.99
N SER A 46 0.41 8.66 -13.47
CA SER A 46 1.43 7.97 -14.29
C SER A 46 0.81 7.07 -15.35
N ILE A 47 -0.27 6.36 -15.00
CA ILE A 47 -1.05 5.54 -15.94
C ILE A 47 -1.65 6.40 -17.05
N TRP A 48 -2.29 7.52 -16.67
CA TRP A 48 -2.87 8.44 -17.63
C TRP A 48 -1.81 9.03 -18.57
N ILE A 49 -0.64 9.40 -18.05
CA ILE A 49 0.50 9.89 -18.84
C ILE A 49 0.93 8.81 -19.84
N ALA A 50 1.13 7.56 -19.40
CA ALA A 50 1.54 6.47 -20.29
C ALA A 50 0.54 6.24 -21.43
N ALA A 51 -0.76 6.21 -21.12
CA ALA A 51 -1.80 6.09 -22.13
C ALA A 51 -1.79 7.27 -23.11
N ARG A 52 -1.61 8.50 -22.62
CA ARG A 52 -1.58 9.70 -23.48
C ARG A 52 -0.37 9.71 -24.40
N PHE A 53 0.82 9.37 -23.90
CA PHE A 53 2.02 9.23 -24.72
C PHE A 53 1.85 8.16 -25.79
N ALA A 54 1.23 7.02 -25.45
CA ALA A 54 0.93 5.98 -26.42
C ALA A 54 0.05 6.49 -27.56
N SER A 55 -1.08 7.13 -27.26
CA SER A 55 -1.97 7.67 -28.30
C SER A 55 -1.28 8.72 -29.17
N VAL A 56 -0.56 9.68 -28.57
CA VAL A 56 0.10 10.77 -29.32
C VAL A 56 1.24 10.23 -30.20
N MET A 57 2.01 9.24 -29.72
CA MET A 57 3.07 8.62 -30.51
C MET A 57 2.51 7.88 -31.72
N MET A 58 1.40 7.16 -31.55
CA MET A 58 0.75 6.45 -32.64
C MET A 58 0.11 7.40 -33.67
N GLU A 59 -0.49 8.51 -33.22
CA GLU A 59 -1.00 9.57 -34.11
C GLU A 59 0.09 10.19 -34.99
N LYS A 60 1.34 10.22 -34.52
CA LYS A 60 2.50 10.75 -35.24
C LYS A 60 3.19 9.72 -36.15
N GLY A 61 2.64 8.52 -36.28
CA GLY A 61 3.22 7.47 -37.15
C GLY A 61 4.50 6.87 -36.59
N ALA A 62 4.53 6.57 -35.29
CA ALA A 62 5.67 5.93 -34.64
C ALA A 62 6.17 4.69 -35.41
N ASN A 63 7.48 4.61 -35.61
CA ASN A 63 8.14 3.43 -36.13
C ASN A 63 8.17 2.30 -35.07
N LEU A 64 8.66 1.12 -35.46
CA LEU A 64 8.73 -0.05 -34.57
C LEU A 64 9.49 0.26 -33.26
N LEU A 65 10.58 1.02 -33.34
CA LEU A 65 11.35 1.42 -32.17
C LEU A 65 10.53 2.30 -31.21
N GLY A 66 9.72 3.22 -31.75
CA GLY A 66 8.82 4.06 -30.97
C GLY A 66 7.72 3.24 -30.27
N GLN A 67 7.13 2.27 -30.96
CA GLN A 67 6.13 1.35 -30.39
C GLN A 67 6.69 0.53 -29.23
N ILE A 68 7.89 -0.03 -29.40
CA ILE A 68 8.57 -0.80 -28.36
C ILE A 68 8.88 0.10 -27.15
N THR A 69 9.43 1.29 -27.39
CA THR A 69 9.79 2.23 -26.32
C THR A 69 8.59 2.62 -25.45
N VAL A 70 7.45 2.93 -26.09
CA VAL A 70 6.20 3.26 -25.37
C VAL A 70 5.65 2.05 -24.62
N THR A 71 5.75 0.86 -25.21
CA THR A 71 5.30 -0.38 -24.54
C THR A 71 6.11 -0.65 -23.28
N VAL A 72 7.44 -0.56 -23.36
CA VAL A 72 8.34 -0.73 -22.20
C VAL A 72 8.07 0.33 -21.14
N PHE A 73 7.92 1.59 -21.53
CA PHE A 73 7.57 2.67 -20.60
C PHE A 73 6.24 2.38 -19.87
N GLY A 74 5.21 1.97 -20.61
CA GLY A 74 3.92 1.57 -20.05
C GLY A 74 4.02 0.42 -19.06
N LEU A 75 4.80 -0.61 -19.39
CA LEU A 75 5.05 -1.75 -18.49
C LEU A 75 5.76 -1.32 -17.21
N CYS A 76 6.77 -0.44 -17.29
CA CYS A 76 7.43 0.12 -16.11
C CYS A 76 6.44 0.87 -15.20
N VAL A 77 5.54 1.67 -15.79
CA VAL A 77 4.50 2.37 -15.04
C VAL A 77 3.57 1.37 -14.32
N LEU A 78 3.15 0.30 -15.00
CA LEU A 78 2.30 -0.74 -14.39
C LEU A 78 3.01 -1.47 -13.24
N LEU A 79 4.28 -1.86 -13.43
CA LEU A 79 5.07 -2.53 -12.39
C LEU A 79 5.31 -1.63 -11.19
N MET A 80 5.59 -0.34 -11.42
CA MET A 80 5.73 0.64 -10.35
C MET A 80 4.44 0.77 -9.52
N ASN A 81 3.28 0.76 -10.19
CA ASN A 81 1.98 0.78 -9.52
C ASN A 81 1.72 -0.52 -8.72
N ALA A 82 2.11 -1.69 -9.26
CA ALA A 82 2.01 -2.96 -8.55
C ALA A 82 2.86 -2.99 -7.28
N VAL A 83 4.11 -2.52 -7.35
CA VAL A 83 5.01 -2.39 -6.19
C VAL A 83 4.43 -1.41 -5.17
N SER A 84 3.90 -0.27 -5.63
CA SER A 84 3.29 0.74 -4.76
C SER A 84 2.12 0.16 -3.96
N MET A 85 1.29 -0.70 -4.57
CA MET A 85 0.23 -1.39 -3.86
C MET A 85 0.76 -2.38 -2.82
N LEU A 86 1.79 -3.16 -3.14
CA LEU A 86 2.40 -4.08 -2.18
C LEU A 86 3.00 -3.34 -0.98
N MET A 87 3.64 -2.20 -1.22
CA MET A 87 4.13 -1.33 -0.14
C MET A 87 3.00 -0.80 0.73
N ALA A 88 1.88 -0.40 0.13
CA ALA A 88 0.70 0.02 0.87
C ALA A 88 0.20 -1.12 1.78
N GLN A 89 0.01 -2.34 1.25
CA GLN A 89 -0.38 -3.52 2.05
C GLN A 89 0.62 -3.84 3.17
N THR A 90 1.92 -3.72 2.89
CA THR A 90 2.99 -3.93 3.86
C THR A 90 2.86 -3.00 5.06
N ASN A 91 2.45 -1.74 4.87
CA ASN A 91 2.21 -0.81 5.97
C ASN A 91 1.10 -1.29 6.93
N TRP A 92 0.00 -1.81 6.39
CA TRP A 92 -1.08 -2.40 7.21
C TRP A 92 -0.58 -3.65 7.97
N ASN A 93 0.12 -4.54 7.27
CA ASN A 93 0.63 -5.77 7.85
C ASN A 93 1.69 -5.51 8.94
N ASN A 94 2.60 -4.56 8.73
CA ASN A 94 3.61 -4.18 9.73
C ASN A 94 2.98 -3.55 10.97
N THR A 95 1.92 -2.76 10.80
CA THR A 95 1.17 -2.18 11.93
C THR A 95 0.48 -3.28 12.74
N ALA A 96 -0.14 -4.25 12.07
CA ALA A 96 -0.73 -5.42 12.73
C ALA A 96 0.33 -6.23 13.49
N LYS A 97 1.51 -6.44 12.90
CA LYS A 97 2.65 -7.09 13.55
C LYS A 97 3.14 -6.32 14.78
N ALA A 98 3.13 -4.99 14.75
CA ALA A 98 3.48 -4.15 15.89
C ALA A 98 2.49 -4.31 17.05
N PHE A 99 1.18 -4.33 16.78
CA PHE A 99 0.17 -4.62 17.81
C PHE A 99 0.28 -6.04 18.37
N ALA A 100 0.54 -7.03 17.52
CA ALA A 100 0.78 -8.40 17.96
C ALA A 100 2.00 -8.47 18.89
N ALA A 101 3.11 -7.82 18.53
CA ALA A 101 4.30 -7.75 19.39
C ALA A 101 4.03 -7.03 20.72
N LEU A 102 3.21 -5.97 20.72
CA LEU A 102 2.81 -5.28 21.95
C LEU A 102 1.99 -6.19 22.87
N ARG A 103 1.01 -6.91 22.32
CA ARG A 103 0.24 -7.91 23.08
C ARG A 103 1.12 -9.02 23.63
N ASP A 104 2.01 -9.56 22.80
CA ASP A 104 2.89 -10.67 23.16
C ASP A 104 3.95 -10.26 24.21
N SER A 105 4.20 -8.96 24.39
CA SER A 105 5.01 -8.41 25.49
C SER A 105 4.32 -8.44 26.87
N GLY A 106 3.06 -8.87 26.93
CA GLY A 106 2.25 -8.89 28.15
C GLY A 106 1.50 -7.57 28.41
N THR A 107 1.49 -6.64 27.45
CA THR A 107 0.71 -5.41 27.53
C THR A 107 -0.71 -5.68 27.02
N GLU A 108 -1.72 -5.25 27.76
CA GLU A 108 -3.11 -5.28 27.26
C GLU A 108 -3.28 -4.34 26.07
N ILE A 109 -3.89 -4.83 25.00
CA ILE A 109 -4.20 -4.05 23.80
C ILE A 109 -5.70 -3.81 23.69
N SER A 110 -6.10 -2.72 23.04
CA SER A 110 -7.51 -2.42 22.83
C SER A 110 -8.21 -3.46 21.93
N PRO A 111 -9.54 -3.62 22.04
CA PRO A 111 -10.31 -4.48 21.14
C PRO A 111 -10.12 -4.12 19.66
N LEU A 112 -9.99 -2.82 19.37
CA LEU A 112 -9.76 -2.33 18.00
C LEU A 112 -8.39 -2.80 17.46
N ALA A 113 -7.34 -2.78 18.29
CA ALA A 113 -6.03 -3.31 17.91
C ALA A 113 -6.08 -4.83 17.69
N ALA A 114 -6.85 -5.56 18.51
CA ALA A 114 -7.06 -6.99 18.32
C ALA A 114 -7.74 -7.31 16.97
N GLU A 115 -8.84 -6.62 16.65
CA GLU A 115 -9.52 -6.76 15.35
C GLU A 115 -8.60 -6.39 14.18
N PHE A 116 -7.76 -5.38 14.36
CA PHE A 116 -6.79 -4.96 13.34
C PHE A 116 -5.75 -6.06 13.06
N ILE A 117 -5.26 -6.75 14.10
CA ILE A 117 -4.36 -7.90 13.96
C ILE A 117 -5.04 -9.02 13.17
N GLU A 118 -6.27 -9.38 13.52
CA GLU A 118 -7.01 -10.45 12.84
C GLU A 118 -7.24 -10.13 11.35
N LYS A 119 -7.52 -8.87 11.04
CA LYS A 119 -7.81 -8.46 9.67
C LYS A 119 -6.57 -8.31 8.79
N TYR A 120 -5.49 -7.74 9.32
CA TYR A 120 -4.33 -7.33 8.51
C TYR A 120 -3.04 -8.09 8.83
N GLY A 121 -2.99 -8.84 9.93
CA GLY A 121 -1.83 -9.64 10.35
C GLY A 121 -1.79 -11.06 9.78
N VAL A 122 -2.91 -11.57 9.25
CA VAL A 122 -3.04 -12.98 8.82
C VAL A 122 -2.45 -13.24 7.43
N ASN A 123 -2.53 -12.27 6.52
CA ASN A 123 -2.08 -12.45 5.14
C ASN A 123 -0.84 -11.61 4.86
N ASP A 124 0.16 -12.23 4.24
CA ASP A 124 1.29 -11.48 3.69
C ASP A 124 0.85 -10.62 2.50
N PRO A 125 1.51 -9.47 2.26
CA PRO A 125 1.23 -8.60 1.12
C PRO A 125 1.26 -9.36 -0.21
N SER A 126 0.18 -9.26 -0.98
CA SER A 126 0.05 -9.96 -2.26
C SER A 126 -0.82 -9.19 -3.23
N LEU A 127 -0.55 -9.30 -4.53
CA LEU A 127 -1.39 -8.72 -5.57
C LEU A 127 -2.81 -9.30 -5.56
N THR A 128 -2.98 -10.53 -5.07
CA THR A 128 -4.27 -11.21 -5.00
C THR A 128 -5.16 -10.74 -3.87
N ASN A 129 -4.61 -10.10 -2.83
CA ASN A 129 -5.38 -9.56 -1.70
C ASN A 129 -6.22 -8.35 -2.10
N THR A 130 -5.93 -7.73 -3.26
CA THR A 130 -6.65 -6.55 -3.78
C THR A 130 -7.07 -6.80 -5.23
N PRO A 131 -8.03 -7.71 -5.47
CA PRO A 131 -8.36 -8.18 -6.82
C PRO A 131 -8.85 -7.05 -7.74
N VAL A 132 -9.53 -6.04 -7.18
CA VAL A 132 -10.00 -4.87 -7.94
C VAL A 132 -8.84 -4.09 -8.57
N PHE A 133 -7.75 -3.87 -7.82
CA PHE A 133 -6.59 -3.15 -8.35
C PHE A 133 -5.83 -3.99 -9.38
N LEU A 134 -5.74 -5.30 -9.17
CA LEU A 134 -5.16 -6.21 -10.16
C LEU A 134 -5.92 -6.15 -11.49
N VAL A 135 -7.25 -6.16 -11.45
CA VAL A 135 -8.10 -6.02 -12.64
C VAL A 135 -7.89 -4.66 -13.32
N LEU A 136 -7.72 -3.58 -12.55
CA LEU A 136 -7.37 -2.27 -13.09
C LEU A 136 -6.04 -2.30 -13.86
N LEU A 137 -4.98 -2.87 -13.28
CA LEU A 137 -3.67 -2.97 -13.95
C LEU A 137 -3.75 -3.79 -15.24
N ILE A 138 -4.47 -4.92 -15.22
CA ILE A 138 -4.67 -5.76 -16.41
C ILE A 138 -5.44 -4.97 -17.48
N SER A 139 -6.48 -4.23 -17.09
CA SER A 139 -7.27 -3.42 -18.02
C SER A 139 -6.43 -2.35 -18.69
N VAL A 140 -5.58 -1.66 -17.93
CA VAL A 140 -4.65 -0.65 -18.46
C VAL A 140 -3.62 -1.29 -19.39
N LEU A 141 -3.11 -2.48 -19.06
CA LEU A 141 -2.20 -3.21 -19.94
C LEU A 141 -2.85 -3.51 -21.29
N VAL A 142 -4.08 -4.03 -21.28
CA VAL A 142 -4.84 -4.33 -22.50
C VAL A 142 -5.07 -3.07 -23.33
N LEU A 143 -5.46 -1.96 -22.70
CA LEU A 143 -5.63 -0.68 -23.38
C LEU A 143 -4.32 -0.19 -24.01
N LEU A 144 -3.21 -0.27 -23.28
CA LEU A 144 -1.91 0.19 -23.76
C LEU A 144 -1.42 -0.63 -24.96
N ILE A 145 -1.53 -1.95 -24.89
CA ILE A 145 -1.18 -2.84 -26.01
C ILE A 145 -2.11 -2.59 -27.20
N GLY A 146 -3.41 -2.42 -26.95
CA GLY A 146 -4.39 -2.12 -27.99
C GLY A 146 -4.09 -0.81 -28.71
N THR A 147 -3.76 0.25 -27.96
CA THR A 147 -3.40 1.54 -28.54
C THR A 147 -2.13 1.45 -29.38
N VAL A 148 -1.08 0.79 -28.90
CA VAL A 148 0.22 0.78 -29.59
C VAL A 148 0.24 -0.17 -30.79
N TRP A 149 -0.36 -1.34 -30.69
CA TRP A 149 -0.19 -2.42 -31.66
C TRP A 149 -1.40 -2.66 -32.56
N LEU A 150 -2.61 -2.33 -32.10
CA LEU A 150 -3.85 -2.59 -32.84
C LEU A 150 -4.41 -1.35 -33.54
N GLN A 151 -3.88 -0.15 -33.26
CA GLN A 151 -4.33 1.05 -33.97
C GLN A 151 -3.88 1.02 -35.44
N PRO A 152 -4.81 1.27 -36.38
CA PRO A 152 -4.47 1.33 -37.79
C PRO A 152 -3.49 2.48 -38.06
N LYS A 153 -2.42 2.18 -38.79
CA LYS A 153 -1.46 3.19 -39.25
C LYS A 153 -2.20 4.12 -40.22
N LYS A 154 -2.22 5.41 -39.92
CA LYS A 154 -2.68 6.45 -40.86
C LYS A 154 -1.64 6.68 -41.94
#